data_AF-A0A939YDC8-F1
#
_entry.id   AF-A0A939YDC8-F1
#
_cell.length_a   1.000
_cell.length_b   1.000
_cell.length_c   1.000
_cell.angle_alpha   90.00
_cell.angle_beta   90.00
_cell.angle_gamma   90.00
#
_symmetry.space_group_name_H-M   'P 1'
#
loop_
_entity.id
_entity.type
_entity.pdbx_description
1 polymer ?
#
loop_
_entity_poly.entity_id
_entity_poly.type
_entity_poly.pdbx_seq_one_letter_code
_entity_poly.pdbx_strand_id
1 'polypeptide(L)'
;MTVNWFGDRVALPMPAWAFALAGAAVLGAVCVAAGMILARKEYVCRICGCAFRTRWYRIIAAPQHRGDRFLYCPGCGCKSWCARGK
;
A
#
# COMPACT_ATOMS: atom_id res chain seq x y z
N MET A 1 -14.23 24.26 -19.65
CA MET A 1 -14.94 25.26 -18.82
C MET A 1 -16.22 24.61 -18.34
N THR A 2 -16.50 24.59 -17.04
CA THR A 2 -17.69 23.93 -16.45
C THR A 2 -18.54 25.00 -15.75
N VAL A 3 -19.86 24.98 -15.94
CA VAL A 3 -20.80 25.83 -15.22
C VAL A 3 -21.20 25.16 -13.89
N ASN A 4 -21.29 25.94 -12.81
CA ASN A 4 -21.79 25.40 -11.54
C ASN A 4 -23.34 25.39 -11.55
N TRP A 5 -23.94 24.76 -10.54
CA TRP A 5 -25.39 24.66 -10.40
C TRP A 5 -26.10 26.02 -10.25
N PHE A 6 -25.37 27.06 -9.82
CA PHE A 6 -25.89 28.42 -9.64
C PHE A 6 -25.85 29.27 -10.92
N GLY A 7 -25.40 28.70 -12.05
CA GLY A 7 -25.28 29.43 -13.32
C GLY A 7 -24.10 30.39 -13.36
N ASP A 8 -23.29 30.45 -12.31
CA ASP A 8 -22.09 31.27 -12.25
C ASP A 8 -20.93 30.59 -13.00
N ARG A 9 -20.18 31.41 -13.75
CA ARG A 9 -18.96 30.95 -14.40
C ARG A 9 -17.83 30.88 -13.37
N VAL A 10 -17.59 29.69 -12.84
CA VAL A 10 -16.44 29.43 -11.96
C VAL A 10 -15.29 28.89 -12.81
N ALA A 11 -14.19 29.63 -12.87
CA ALA A 11 -12.93 29.07 -13.33
C ALA A 11 -12.39 28.18 -12.20
N LEU A 12 -12.35 26.86 -12.40
CA LEU A 12 -11.55 26.01 -11.51
C LEU A 12 -10.12 26.57 -11.57
N PRO A 13 -9.56 27.04 -10.43
CA PRO A 13 -8.28 27.75 -10.42
C PRO A 13 -7.11 26.86 -10.85
N MET A 14 -7.35 25.54 -10.84
CA MET A 14 -6.39 24.53 -11.18
C MET A 14 -6.88 23.68 -12.36
N PRO A 15 -5.97 23.35 -13.29
CA PRO A 15 -6.30 22.47 -14.40
C PRO A 15 -6.70 21.07 -13.90
N ALA A 16 -7.53 20.37 -14.67
CA ALA A 16 -8.07 19.06 -14.26
C ALA A 16 -6.98 18.03 -13.87
N TRP A 17 -5.80 18.09 -14.49
CA TRP A 17 -4.66 17.23 -14.14
C TRP A 17 -4.13 17.48 -12.73
N ALA A 18 -4.29 18.68 -12.16
CA ALA A 18 -3.84 19.00 -10.81
C ALA A 18 -4.64 18.21 -9.76
N PHE A 19 -5.94 18.01 -9.97
CA PHE A 19 -6.76 17.14 -9.14
C PHE A 19 -6.33 15.68 -9.27
N ALA A 20 -5.97 15.23 -10.48
CA ALA A 20 -5.44 13.89 -10.69
C ALA A 20 -4.10 13.68 -9.98
N LEU A 21 -3.18 14.67 -10.03
CA LEU A 21 -1.92 14.62 -9.29
C LEU A 21 -2.12 14.64 -7.77
N ALA A 22 -3.02 15.49 -7.28
CA ALA A 22 -3.37 15.52 -5.85
C ALA A 22 -3.96 14.18 -5.40
N GLY A 23 -4.86 13.59 -6.20
CA GLY A 23 -5.41 12.27 -5.95
C GLY A 23 -4.34 11.18 -5.94
N ALA A 24 -3.43 11.17 -6.92
CA ALA A 24 -2.33 10.22 -6.99
C ALA A 24 -1.36 10.35 -5.80
N ALA A 25 -1.06 11.58 -5.37
CA ALA A 25 -0.21 11.84 -4.21
C ALA A 25 -0.85 11.31 -2.92
N VAL A 26 -2.16 11.55 -2.72
CA VAL A 26 -2.90 11.04 -1.57
C VAL A 26 -2.95 9.50 -1.59
N LEU A 27 -3.26 8.90 -2.73
CA LEU A 27 -3.24 7.44 -2.89
C LEU A 27 -1.87 6.84 -2.59
N GLY A 28 -0.79 7.45 -3.10
CA GLY A 28 0.58 7.07 -2.80
C GLY A 28 0.89 7.13 -1.31
N ALA A 29 0.51 8.22 -0.64
CA ALA A 29 0.69 8.39 0.80
C ALA A 29 -0.07 7.33 1.62
N VAL A 30 -1.33 7.03 1.24
CA VAL A 30 -2.14 5.97 1.88
C VAL A 30 -1.48 4.60 1.71
N CYS A 31 -0.97 4.27 0.51
CA CYS A 31 -0.25 3.02 0.26
C CYS A 31 1.01 2.88 1.12
N VAL A 32 1.81 3.96 1.24
CA VAL A 32 3.02 3.97 2.06
C VAL A 32 2.66 3.84 3.54
N ALA A 33 1.67 4.59 4.02
CA ALA A 33 1.19 4.50 5.40
C ALA A 33 0.69 3.08 5.74
N ALA A 34 -0.11 2.47 4.87
CA ALA A 34 -0.57 1.09 5.02
C ALA A 34 0.62 0.11 5.06
N GLY A 35 1.58 0.27 4.13
CA GLY A 35 2.80 -0.51 4.10
C GLY A 35 3.61 -0.42 5.39
N MET A 36 3.72 0.78 5.99
CA MET A 36 4.42 0.99 7.27
C MET A 36 3.69 0.36 8.46
N ILE A 37 2.36 0.49 8.53
CA ILE A 37 1.54 -0.14 9.57
C ILE A 37 1.70 -1.66 9.52
N LEU A 38 1.69 -2.23 8.31
CA LEU A 38 1.90 -3.66 8.09
C LEU A 38 3.34 -4.08 8.38
N ALA A 39 4.34 -3.25 8.11
CA ALA A 39 5.75 -3.54 8.38
C ALA A 39 6.11 -3.54 9.87
N ARG A 40 5.36 -2.78 10.68
CA ARG A 40 5.50 -2.78 12.15
C ARG A 40 4.98 -4.05 12.79
N LYS A 41 4.10 -4.80 12.12
CA LYS A 41 3.62 -6.10 12.59
C LYS A 41 4.69 -7.16 12.38
N GLU A 42 4.83 -8.06 13.35
CA GLU A 42 5.72 -9.19 13.27
C GLU A 42 5.06 -10.32 12.47
N TYR A 43 5.80 -10.90 11.53
CA TYR A 43 5.33 -11.99 10.68
C TYR A 43 6.02 -13.27 11.11
N VAL A 44 5.25 -14.35 11.27
CA VAL A 44 5.78 -15.65 11.65
C VAL A 44 5.83 -16.56 10.42
N CYS A 45 7.02 -17.06 10.13
CA CYS A 45 7.27 -18.07 9.10
C CYS A 45 6.68 -19.42 9.54
N ARG A 46 5.78 -20.02 8.76
CA ARG A 46 5.18 -21.34 9.09
C ARG A 46 6.16 -22.52 9.00
N ILE A 47 7.19 -22.41 8.17
CA ILE A 47 8.16 -23.49 7.94
C ILE A 47 9.23 -23.51 9.04
N CYS A 48 9.66 -22.33 9.45
CA CYS A 48 10.81 -22.14 10.33
C CYS A 48 10.46 -21.62 11.72
N GLY A 49 9.22 -21.19 11.95
CA GLY A 49 8.75 -20.67 13.23
C GLY A 49 9.31 -19.28 13.62
N CYS A 50 10.26 -18.73 12.86
CA CYS A 50 10.87 -17.46 13.17
C CYS A 50 9.90 -16.29 12.98
N ALA A 51 9.76 -15.46 14.02
CA ALA A 51 9.15 -14.14 13.92
C ALA A 51 10.14 -13.15 13.29
N PHE A 52 9.72 -12.39 12.28
CA PHE A 52 10.56 -11.40 11.63
C PHE A 52 9.77 -10.16 11.22
N ARG A 53 10.47 -9.02 11.15
CA ARG A 53 9.93 -7.76 10.63
C ARG A 53 10.29 -7.60 9.16
N THR A 54 9.32 -7.24 8.33
CA THR A 54 9.51 -7.00 6.89
C THR A 54 9.48 -5.53 6.55
N ARG A 55 10.35 -5.10 5.61
CA ARG A 55 10.35 -3.73 5.10
C ARG A 55 9.09 -3.43 4.29
N TRP A 56 8.54 -2.23 4.43
CA TRP A 56 7.27 -1.80 3.83
C TRP A 56 7.23 -1.95 2.29
N TYR A 57 8.32 -1.69 1.57
CA TYR A 57 8.34 -1.85 0.11
C TYR A 57 8.18 -3.29 -0.34
N ARG A 58 8.65 -4.29 0.45
CA ARG A 58 8.45 -5.72 0.12
C ARG A 58 7.00 -6.13 0.29
N ILE A 59 6.30 -5.47 1.21
CA ILE A 59 4.88 -5.66 1.46
C ILE A 59 4.09 -5.09 0.26
N ILE A 60 4.39 -3.86 -0.17
CA ILE A 60 3.74 -3.22 -1.33
C ILE A 60 4.02 -4.00 -2.63
N ALA A 61 5.25 -4.44 -2.84
CA ALA A 61 5.65 -5.22 -4.02
C ALA A 61 5.16 -6.69 -3.97
N ALA A 62 4.61 -7.15 -2.86
CA ALA A 62 4.15 -8.53 -2.76
C ALA A 62 2.92 -8.73 -3.68
N PRO A 63 2.95 -9.73 -4.59
CA PRO A 63 1.85 -9.97 -5.50
C PRO A 63 0.57 -10.30 -4.73
N GLN A 64 -0.53 -9.66 -5.11
CA GLN A 64 -1.85 -9.79 -4.46
C GLN A 64 -2.74 -10.82 -5.16
N HIS A 65 -2.14 -11.73 -5.94
CA HIS A 65 -2.89 -12.67 -6.76
C HIS A 65 -3.44 -13.82 -5.90
N ARG A 66 -4.78 -13.85 -5.73
CA ARG A 66 -5.58 -14.86 -5.01
C ARG A 66 -5.11 -15.17 -3.58
N GLY A 67 -5.56 -14.36 -2.63
CA GLY A 67 -5.67 -14.75 -1.21
C GLY A 67 -4.41 -14.59 -0.36
N ASP A 68 -3.21 -14.84 -0.89
CA ASP A 68 -2.02 -14.97 -0.06
C ASP A 68 -0.86 -14.04 -0.44
N ARG A 69 -0.54 -13.11 0.47
CA ARG A 69 0.61 -12.21 0.35
C ARG A 69 1.89 -12.99 0.71
N PHE A 70 2.67 -13.40 -0.29
CA PHE A 70 3.93 -14.10 -0.06
C PHE A 70 5.06 -13.12 0.30
N LEU A 71 5.72 -13.38 1.43
CA LEU A 71 6.91 -12.64 1.88
C LEU A 71 8.11 -13.59 1.87
N TYR A 72 9.30 -13.04 1.60
CA TYR A 72 10.55 -13.79 1.68
C TYR A 72 11.08 -13.77 3.11
N CYS A 73 11.24 -14.96 3.69
CA CYS A 73 11.81 -15.20 5.00
C CYS A 73 13.34 -15.00 4.98
N PRO A 74 13.92 -14.14 5.86
CA PRO A 74 15.37 -13.87 5.86
C PRO A 74 16.22 -15.03 6.37
N GLY A 75 15.67 -15.94 7.18
CA GLY A 75 16.41 -17.11 7.70
C GLY A 75 16.39 -18.33 6.77
N CYS A 76 15.34 -18.50 5.98
CA CYS A 76 15.08 -19.71 5.22
C CYS A 76 15.09 -19.51 3.71
N GLY A 77 15.05 -18.26 3.22
CA GLY A 77 15.04 -17.93 1.79
C GLY A 77 13.76 -18.32 1.04
N CYS A 78 12.91 -19.17 1.62
CA CYS A 78 11.69 -19.65 0.99
C CYS A 78 10.60 -18.58 0.90
N LYS A 79 9.94 -18.53 -0.26
CA LYS A 79 8.67 -17.81 -0.48
C LYS A 79 7.55 -18.60 0.18
N SER A 80 7.25 -18.28 1.43
CA SER A 80 6.23 -18.99 2.21
C SER A 80 5.14 -18.04 2.70
N TRP A 81 3.98 -18.61 3.02
CA TRP A 81 2.89 -17.87 3.64
C TRP A 81 3.27 -17.54 5.09
N CYS A 82 3.27 -16.26 5.43
CA CYS A 82 3.57 -15.80 6.77
C CYS A 82 2.26 -15.50 7.50
N ALA A 83 2.06 -16.11 8.68
CA ALA A 83 0.95 -15.74 9.54
C ALA A 83 1.27 -14.37 10.19
N ARG A 84 0.29 -13.47 10.21
CA ARG A 84 0.37 -12.23 10.98
C ARG A 84 0.50 -12.62 12.46
N GLY A 85 1.64 -12.32 13.08
CA GLY A 85 1.81 -12.51 14.52
C GLY A 85 0.73 -11.74 15.28
N LYS A 86 0.22 -12.33 16.36
CA LYS A 86 -0.82 -11.73 17.22
C LYS A 86 -0.35 -10.41 17.80
#